data_AF-A0A7G6WWF0-F1
#
_entry.id   AF-A0A7G6WWF0-F1
#
_cell.length_a   1.000
_cell.length_b   1.000
_cell.length_c   1.000
_cell.angle_alpha   90.00
_cell.angle_beta   90.00
_cell.angle_gamma   90.00
#
_symmetry.space_group_name_H-M   'P 1'
#
loop_
_entity.id
_entity.type
_entity.pdbx_description
1 polymer ?
#
loop_
_entity_poly.entity_id
_entity_poly.type
_entity_poly.pdbx_seq_one_letter_code
_entity_poly.pdbx_strand_id
1 'polypeptide(L)'
;MDDDLITAQMVRITPMLFEALAGADGDPMIAARFPDLRSTWSGTEQQTRAALLLSLAWHARTRESVAGDTTSQQYPGDLQKFAVDHTGDLESFHEDNYPARPLPGRAGERVTSYTEGRADLTLSLETALILFGTQSPAPNDLDEDDALPANRQHGVRTNAEQPHRLG
;
A
#
# COMPACT_ATOMS: atom_id res chain seq x y z
N MET A 1 -20.03 -19.82 -9.45
CA MET A 1 -18.58 -19.72 -9.21
C MET A 1 -18.44 -19.66 -7.71
N ASP A 2 -17.57 -20.47 -7.11
CA ASP A 2 -17.55 -20.65 -5.65
C ASP A 2 -16.77 -19.51 -4.97
N ASP A 3 -17.45 -18.68 -4.18
CA ASP A 3 -16.83 -17.60 -3.40
C ASP A 3 -15.73 -18.13 -2.46
N ASP A 4 -15.86 -19.38 -2.03
CA ASP A 4 -14.86 -20.12 -1.26
C ASP A 4 -13.52 -20.28 -2.02
N LEU A 5 -13.56 -20.47 -3.34
CA LEU A 5 -12.35 -20.60 -4.16
C LEU A 5 -11.62 -19.25 -4.25
N ILE A 6 -12.37 -18.17 -4.44
CA ILE A 6 -11.80 -16.82 -4.55
C ILE A 6 -11.18 -16.41 -3.22
N THR A 7 -11.90 -16.62 -2.12
CA THR A 7 -11.40 -16.39 -0.76
C THR A 7 -10.14 -17.22 -0.48
N ALA A 8 -10.14 -18.51 -0.81
CA ALA A 8 -8.97 -19.37 -0.62
C ALA A 8 -7.75 -18.91 -1.43
N GLN A 9 -7.94 -18.46 -2.68
CA GLN A 9 -6.86 -17.94 -3.50
C GLN A 9 -6.34 -16.59 -2.98
N MET A 10 -7.22 -15.69 -2.50
CA MET A 10 -6.82 -14.42 -1.88
C MET A 10 -6.00 -14.65 -0.60
N VAL A 11 -6.45 -15.57 0.27
CA VAL A 11 -5.72 -15.96 1.49
C VAL A 11 -4.35 -16.55 1.17
N ARG A 12 -4.24 -17.32 0.08
CA ARG A 12 -2.96 -17.89 -0.37
C ARG A 12 -2.00 -16.82 -0.92
N ILE A 13 -2.50 -15.85 -1.69
CA ILE A 13 -1.63 -14.91 -2.42
C ILE A 13 -1.20 -13.71 -1.59
N THR A 14 -2.02 -13.28 -0.63
CA THR A 14 -1.74 -12.16 0.27
C THR A 14 -0.40 -12.28 1.00
N PRO A 15 -0.06 -13.40 1.68
CA PRO A 15 1.25 -13.54 2.32
C PRO A 15 2.40 -13.53 1.31
N MET A 16 2.20 -14.03 0.10
CA MET A 16 3.23 -14.01 -0.94
C MET A 16 3.54 -12.58 -1.42
N LEU A 17 2.54 -11.69 -1.47
CA LEU A 17 2.76 -10.27 -1.77
C LEU A 17 3.60 -9.61 -0.68
N PHE A 18 3.30 -9.88 0.59
CA PHE A 18 4.07 -9.38 1.73
C PHE A 18 5.51 -9.89 1.71
N GLU A 19 5.72 -11.19 1.55
CA GLU A 19 7.05 -11.81 1.49
C GLU A 19 7.88 -11.27 0.31
N ALA A 20 7.24 -11.05 -0.85
CA ALA A 20 7.93 -10.50 -2.00
C ALA A 20 8.36 -9.05 -1.79
N LEU A 21 7.51 -8.22 -1.19
CA LEU A 21 7.88 -6.85 -0.82
C LEU A 21 8.98 -6.84 0.24
N ALA A 22 8.89 -7.69 1.26
CA ALA A 22 9.92 -7.80 2.29
C ALA A 22 11.28 -8.25 1.70
N GLY A 23 11.28 -9.22 0.79
CA GLY A 23 12.50 -9.66 0.10
C GLY A 23 13.04 -8.67 -0.95
N ALA A 24 12.28 -7.64 -1.28
CA ALA A 24 12.61 -6.60 -2.26
C ALA A 24 12.84 -5.23 -1.60
N ASP A 25 13.06 -5.16 -0.29
CA ASP A 25 13.23 -3.93 0.49
C ASP A 25 12.09 -2.91 0.27
N GLY A 26 10.87 -3.42 0.08
CA GLY A 26 9.67 -2.62 -0.18
C GLY A 26 9.52 -2.13 -1.62
N ASP A 27 10.44 -2.45 -2.54
CA ASP A 27 10.34 -2.05 -3.95
C ASP A 27 9.35 -2.96 -4.71
N PRO A 28 8.19 -2.44 -5.16
CA PRO A 28 7.19 -3.25 -5.86
C PRO A 28 7.65 -3.71 -7.24
N MET A 29 8.55 -2.99 -7.91
CA MET A 29 9.07 -3.35 -9.23
C MET A 29 10.09 -4.48 -9.15
N ILE A 30 10.85 -4.55 -8.05
CA ILE A 30 11.73 -5.66 -7.74
C ILE A 30 10.90 -6.87 -7.27
N ALA A 31 9.94 -6.67 -6.37
CA ALA A 31 9.06 -7.73 -5.87
C ALA A 31 8.28 -8.43 -7.00
N ALA A 32 7.81 -7.67 -8.00
CA ALA A 32 7.09 -8.20 -9.16
C ALA A 32 7.92 -9.18 -10.00
N ARG A 33 9.25 -9.25 -9.81
CA ARG A 33 10.16 -10.14 -10.55
C ARG A 33 10.31 -11.51 -9.88
N PHE A 34 9.80 -11.71 -8.67
CA PHE A 34 9.97 -12.97 -7.93
C PHE A 34 9.25 -14.12 -8.65
N PRO A 35 9.97 -15.20 -9.05
CA PRO A 35 9.40 -16.24 -9.91
C PRO A 35 8.17 -16.93 -9.33
N ASP A 36 8.17 -17.24 -8.04
CA ASP A 36 7.08 -17.96 -7.38
C ASP A 36 5.81 -17.12 -7.26
N LEU A 37 5.97 -15.82 -6.97
CA LEU A 37 4.87 -14.86 -6.97
C LEU A 37 4.29 -14.69 -8.37
N ARG A 38 5.12 -14.51 -9.39
CA ARG A 38 4.67 -14.37 -10.78
C ARG A 38 3.93 -15.61 -11.27
N SER A 39 4.48 -16.79 -11.00
CA SER A 39 3.84 -18.06 -11.36
C SER A 39 2.47 -18.19 -10.69
N THR A 40 2.40 -17.95 -9.38
CA THR A 40 1.15 -18.03 -8.62
C THR A 40 0.13 -16.99 -9.09
N TRP A 41 0.55 -15.74 -9.29
CA TRP A 41 -0.29 -14.66 -9.81
C TRP A 41 -0.87 -15.00 -11.19
N SER A 42 -0.04 -15.54 -12.09
CA SER A 42 -0.45 -15.90 -13.44
C SER A 42 -1.47 -17.06 -13.45
N GLY A 43 -1.35 -18.00 -12.52
CA GLY A 43 -2.26 -19.14 -12.37
C GLY A 43 -3.50 -18.84 -11.51
N THR A 44 -3.59 -17.66 -10.91
CA THR A 44 -4.76 -17.21 -10.14
C THR A 44 -5.91 -16.89 -11.08
N GLU A 45 -7.16 -17.09 -10.65
CA GLU A 45 -8.31 -16.74 -11.48
C GLU A 45 -8.39 -15.23 -11.69
N GLN A 46 -8.90 -14.81 -12.86
CA GLN A 46 -9.03 -13.39 -13.19
C GLN A 46 -9.84 -12.63 -12.13
N GLN A 47 -10.93 -13.25 -11.69
CA GLN A 47 -11.86 -12.75 -10.69
C GLN A 47 -11.17 -12.57 -9.35
N THR A 48 -10.31 -13.51 -8.94
CA THR A 48 -9.53 -13.38 -7.70
C THR A 48 -8.53 -12.23 -7.80
N ARG A 49 -7.81 -12.08 -8.93
CA ARG A 49 -6.89 -10.94 -9.12
C ARG A 49 -7.63 -9.61 -9.06
N ALA A 50 -8.74 -9.52 -9.77
CA ALA A 50 -9.62 -8.37 -9.74
C ALA A 50 -10.10 -8.07 -8.32
N ALA A 51 -10.45 -9.14 -7.60
CA ALA A 51 -11.02 -9.00 -6.28
C ALA A 51 -9.99 -8.45 -5.27
N LEU A 52 -8.78 -9.01 -5.35
CA LEU A 52 -7.67 -8.53 -4.57
C LEU A 52 -7.34 -7.07 -4.90
N LEU A 53 -7.27 -6.68 -6.18
CA LEU A 53 -6.98 -5.29 -6.58
C LEU A 53 -7.98 -4.30 -5.99
N LEU A 54 -9.28 -4.61 -6.01
CA LEU A 54 -10.32 -3.76 -5.43
C LEU A 54 -10.19 -3.68 -3.91
N SER A 55 -9.97 -4.81 -3.25
CA SER A 55 -9.74 -4.83 -1.79
C SER A 55 -8.53 -3.98 -1.40
N LEU A 56 -7.43 -4.09 -2.15
CA LEU A 56 -6.21 -3.31 -1.92
C LEU A 56 -6.42 -1.82 -2.18
N ALA A 57 -7.13 -1.46 -3.25
CA ALA A 57 -7.47 -0.07 -3.56
C ALA A 57 -8.34 0.56 -2.46
N TRP A 58 -9.33 -0.18 -1.97
CA TRP A 58 -10.15 0.26 -0.84
C TRP A 58 -9.31 0.54 0.40
N HIS A 59 -8.40 -0.36 0.75
CA HIS A 59 -7.52 -0.16 1.90
C HIS A 59 -6.50 0.97 1.69
N ALA A 60 -6.11 1.27 0.45
CA ALA A 60 -5.22 2.37 0.13
C ALA A 60 -5.90 3.75 0.19
N ARG A 61 -7.24 3.84 0.19
CA ARG A 61 -7.99 5.10 0.09
C ARG A 61 -7.68 6.14 1.18
N THR A 62 -7.22 5.71 2.36
CA THR A 62 -6.93 6.61 3.48
C THR A 62 -5.46 7.03 3.56
N ARG A 63 -4.66 6.74 2.53
CA ARG A 63 -3.21 6.94 2.53
C ARG A 63 -2.78 7.98 1.51
N GLU A 64 -1.48 8.30 1.55
CA GLU A 64 -0.87 9.15 0.53
C GLU A 64 -1.16 8.59 -0.86
N SER A 65 -1.48 9.50 -1.78
CA SER A 65 -1.81 9.15 -3.15
C SER A 65 -0.60 8.48 -3.78
N VAL A 66 -0.84 7.34 -4.45
CA VAL A 66 0.09 6.78 -5.39
C VAL A 66 0.10 7.67 -6.62
N ALA A 67 0.83 8.79 -6.56
CA ALA A 67 1.05 9.67 -7.69
C ALA A 67 2.34 9.25 -8.38
N GLY A 68 2.28 9.01 -9.68
CA GLY A 68 3.47 8.71 -10.45
C GLY A 68 3.26 8.82 -11.95
N ASP A 69 4.32 9.21 -12.65
CA ASP A 69 4.30 9.58 -14.06
C ASP A 69 4.42 8.37 -15.00
N THR A 70 4.67 7.18 -14.46
CA THR A 70 4.80 5.95 -15.24
C THR A 70 3.46 5.23 -15.38
N THR A 71 3.27 4.50 -16.48
CA THR A 71 2.08 3.68 -16.71
C THR A 71 1.79 2.74 -15.53
N SER A 72 2.83 2.11 -14.94
CA SER A 72 2.70 1.25 -13.75
C SER A 72 2.23 1.98 -12.49
N GLN A 73 2.35 3.30 -12.41
CA GLN A 73 1.90 4.13 -11.29
C GLN A 73 0.54 4.80 -11.54
N GLN A 74 0.13 4.98 -12.80
CA GLN A 74 -1.18 5.53 -13.14
C GLN A 74 -2.34 4.62 -12.71
N TYR A 75 -2.21 3.31 -12.91
CA TYR A 75 -3.25 2.35 -12.54
C TYR A 75 -3.56 2.26 -11.04
N PRO A 76 -2.58 2.08 -10.14
CA PRO A 76 -2.85 2.10 -8.71
C PRO A 76 -3.40 3.46 -8.25
N GLY A 77 -2.91 4.57 -8.81
CA GLY A 77 -3.46 5.91 -8.53
C GLY A 77 -4.93 6.05 -8.94
N ASP A 78 -5.30 5.59 -10.13
CA ASP A 78 -6.68 5.59 -10.62
C ASP A 78 -7.61 4.73 -9.75
N LEU A 79 -7.17 3.54 -9.34
CA LEU A 79 -7.95 2.65 -8.47
C LEU A 79 -8.11 3.23 -7.07
N GLN A 80 -7.04 3.78 -6.49
CA GLN A 80 -7.08 4.46 -5.20
C GLN A 80 -8.02 5.68 -5.26
N LYS A 81 -7.92 6.49 -6.31
CA LYS A 81 -8.80 7.64 -6.53
C LYS A 81 -10.27 7.21 -6.61
N PHE A 82 -10.55 6.11 -7.32
CA PHE A 82 -11.90 5.57 -7.39
C PHE A 82 -12.41 5.12 -6.00
N ALA A 83 -11.56 4.50 -5.18
CA ALA A 83 -11.89 4.13 -3.81
C ALA A 83 -12.08 5.34 -2.87
N VAL A 84 -11.36 6.43 -3.11
CA VAL A 84 -11.52 7.70 -2.39
C VAL A 84 -12.84 8.39 -2.76
N ASP A 85 -13.16 8.42 -4.05
CA ASP A 85 -14.34 9.11 -4.58
C ASP A 85 -15.66 8.32 -4.31
N HIS A 86 -15.59 7.05 -3.91
CA HIS A 86 -16.75 6.20 -3.67
C HIS A 86 -17.44 6.51 -2.33
N THR A 87 -18.72 6.89 -2.41
CA THR A 87 -19.56 7.14 -1.23
C THR A 87 -20.27 5.85 -0.79
N GLY A 88 -19.64 5.08 0.10
CA GLY A 88 -20.18 3.82 0.59
C GLY A 88 -19.25 3.06 1.53
N ASP A 89 -19.55 1.78 1.75
CA ASP A 89 -18.70 0.80 2.42
C ASP A 89 -18.01 -0.14 1.42
N LEU A 90 -17.17 -1.05 1.92
CA LEU A 90 -16.39 -1.99 1.10
C LEU A 90 -17.30 -2.89 0.26
N GLU A 91 -18.45 -3.30 0.81
CA GLU A 91 -19.41 -4.17 0.13
C GLU A 91 -20.03 -3.43 -1.06
N SER A 92 -20.51 -2.21 -0.86
CA SER A 92 -21.02 -1.36 -1.94
C SER A 92 -19.96 -0.96 -2.96
N PHE A 93 -18.68 -0.95 -2.58
CA PHE A 93 -17.54 -0.66 -3.46
C PHE A 93 -17.20 -1.85 -4.36
N HIS A 94 -17.35 -3.06 -3.83
CA HIS A 94 -17.27 -4.29 -4.60
C HIS A 94 -18.52 -4.53 -5.47
N GLU A 95 -19.63 -3.87 -5.12
CA GLU A 95 -20.98 -3.98 -5.68
C GLU A 95 -21.68 -5.32 -5.38
N ASP A 96 -23.02 -5.30 -5.39
CA ASP A 96 -23.84 -6.47 -5.04
C ASP A 96 -23.47 -7.69 -5.89
N ASN A 97 -23.28 -8.83 -5.23
CA ASN A 97 -22.86 -10.12 -5.80
C ASN A 97 -21.38 -10.25 -6.13
N TYR A 98 -20.51 -9.35 -5.71
CA TYR A 98 -19.08 -9.64 -5.78
C TYR A 98 -18.70 -10.81 -4.86
N PRO A 99 -17.92 -11.80 -5.33
CA PRO A 99 -17.14 -11.85 -6.58
C PRO A 99 -17.82 -12.61 -7.76
N ALA A 100 -18.98 -12.16 -8.25
CA ALA A 100 -19.66 -12.68 -9.44
C ALA A 100 -19.44 -11.80 -10.68
N ARG A 101 -19.63 -12.41 -11.87
CA ARG A 101 -19.45 -11.79 -13.19
C ARG A 101 -20.76 -11.21 -13.76
N PRO A 102 -20.66 -10.17 -14.64
CA PRO A 102 -19.54 -9.24 -14.73
C PRO A 102 -19.42 -8.43 -13.44
N LEU A 103 -18.20 -8.05 -13.05
CA LEU A 103 -18.00 -7.20 -11.87
C LEU A 103 -18.91 -5.98 -12.02
N PRO A 104 -19.84 -5.72 -11.09
CA PRO A 104 -20.83 -4.69 -11.33
C PRO A 104 -20.15 -3.30 -11.33
N GLY A 105 -20.70 -2.41 -12.16
CA GLY A 105 -20.38 -0.98 -12.27
C GLY A 105 -18.94 -0.58 -12.63
N ARG A 106 -18.62 0.70 -12.39
CA ARG A 106 -17.48 1.39 -13.05
C ARG A 106 -16.11 0.89 -12.59
N ALA A 107 -16.00 0.44 -11.33
CA ALA A 107 -14.80 -0.21 -10.80
C ALA A 107 -14.59 -1.57 -11.47
N GLY A 108 -15.67 -2.34 -11.54
CA GLY A 108 -15.70 -3.67 -12.12
C GLY A 108 -15.35 -3.70 -13.60
N GLU A 109 -15.92 -2.81 -14.40
CA GLU A 109 -15.61 -2.67 -15.83
C GLU A 109 -14.13 -2.30 -16.07
N ARG A 110 -13.58 -1.38 -15.28
CA ARG A 110 -12.16 -1.00 -15.36
C ARG A 110 -11.25 -2.15 -14.98
N VAL A 111 -11.46 -2.79 -13.84
CA VAL A 111 -10.62 -3.90 -13.38
C VAL A 111 -10.76 -5.13 -14.29
N THR A 112 -11.92 -5.36 -14.88
CA THR A 112 -12.12 -6.42 -15.88
C THR A 112 -11.29 -6.16 -17.13
N SER A 113 -11.32 -4.93 -17.68
CA SER A 113 -10.51 -4.52 -18.83
C SER A 113 -9.00 -4.73 -18.62
N TYR A 114 -8.51 -4.57 -17.38
CA TYR A 114 -7.10 -4.75 -17.01
C TYR A 114 -6.69 -6.17 -16.61
N THR A 115 -7.62 -7.12 -16.63
CA THR A 115 -7.32 -8.50 -16.24
C THR A 115 -7.57 -9.50 -17.37
N GLU A 116 -8.00 -9.01 -18.55
CA GLU A 116 -8.34 -9.81 -19.73
C GLU A 116 -7.14 -10.19 -20.62
N GLY A 117 -6.00 -9.48 -20.57
CA GLY A 117 -4.83 -9.73 -21.43
C GLY A 117 -3.55 -10.24 -20.74
N ARG A 118 -2.66 -10.90 -21.51
CA ARG A 118 -1.34 -11.40 -21.03
C ARG A 118 -0.34 -10.29 -20.68
N ALA A 119 -0.38 -9.16 -21.38
CA ALA A 119 0.43 -7.97 -21.03
C ALA A 119 -0.01 -7.38 -19.68
N ASP A 120 -1.25 -7.65 -19.28
CA ASP A 120 -1.87 -7.08 -18.09
C ASP A 120 -1.59 -7.90 -16.82
N LEU A 121 -1.01 -9.10 -16.93
CA LEU A 121 -0.65 -9.92 -15.77
C LEU A 121 0.52 -9.32 -14.96
N THR A 122 1.54 -8.81 -15.65
CA THR A 122 2.66 -8.11 -15.00
C THR A 122 2.17 -6.81 -14.39
N LEU A 123 1.42 -6.03 -15.16
CA LEU A 123 0.88 -4.74 -14.75
C LEU A 123 -0.09 -4.87 -13.55
N SER A 124 -0.96 -5.88 -13.55
CA SER A 124 -1.86 -6.15 -12.42
C SER A 124 -1.12 -6.60 -11.16
N LEU A 125 -0.02 -7.36 -11.31
CA LEU A 125 0.83 -7.72 -10.17
C LEU A 125 1.55 -6.49 -9.60
N GLU A 126 2.15 -5.67 -10.48
CA GLU A 126 2.78 -4.40 -10.09
C GLU A 126 1.79 -3.47 -9.38
N THR A 127 0.58 -3.34 -9.93
CA THR A 127 -0.50 -2.55 -9.31
C THR A 127 -0.86 -3.08 -7.93
N ALA A 128 -1.01 -4.40 -7.78
CA ALA A 128 -1.29 -5.02 -6.49
C ALA A 128 -0.16 -4.76 -5.49
N LEU A 129 1.10 -4.90 -5.90
CA LEU A 129 2.27 -4.66 -5.05
C LEU A 129 2.41 -3.18 -4.66
N ILE A 130 2.09 -2.24 -5.55
CA ILE A 130 2.09 -0.81 -5.22
C ILE A 130 1.00 -0.51 -4.19
N LEU A 131 -0.25 -0.94 -4.44
CA LEU A 131 -1.37 -0.74 -3.51
C LEU A 131 -1.12 -1.43 -2.16
N PHE A 132 -0.48 -2.61 -2.17
CA PHE A 132 -0.09 -3.34 -0.97
C PHE A 132 1.09 -2.69 -0.26
N GLY A 133 2.08 -2.18 -0.99
CA GLY A 133 3.26 -1.51 -0.45
C GLY A 133 2.93 -0.22 0.30
N THR A 134 1.89 0.50 -0.15
CA THR A 134 1.33 1.61 0.66
C THR A 134 0.81 1.15 2.02
N GLN A 135 0.62 -0.15 2.26
CA GLN A 135 0.20 -0.72 3.55
C GLN A 135 1.31 -0.83 4.59
N SER A 136 2.57 -0.76 4.18
CA SER A 136 3.66 -0.70 5.13
C SER A 136 3.94 0.77 5.47
N PRO A 137 3.98 1.17 6.75
CA PRO A 137 4.67 2.41 7.09
C PRO A 137 6.09 2.31 6.52
N ALA A 138 6.54 3.36 5.84
CA ALA A 138 7.91 3.44 5.38
C ALA A 138 8.83 3.23 6.61
N PRO A 139 9.91 2.44 6.50
CA PRO A 139 10.83 2.23 7.63
C PRO A 139 11.70 3.47 7.96
N ASN A 140 11.24 4.70 7.67
CA ASN A 140 12.02 5.92 7.85
C ASN A 140 11.34 7.04 8.67
N ASP A 141 10.19 6.79 9.29
CA ASP A 141 9.62 7.70 10.31
C ASP A 141 10.04 7.30 11.74
N LEU A 142 11.23 6.74 11.91
CA LEU A 142 11.90 6.80 13.21
C LEU A 142 12.68 8.12 13.24
N ASP A 143 12.03 9.11 13.83
CA ASP A 143 12.54 10.43 14.17
C ASP A 143 14.06 10.44 14.42
N GLU A 144 14.82 11.04 13.51
CA GLU A 144 16.14 11.62 13.82
C GLU A 144 15.99 12.96 14.60
N ASP A 145 14.85 13.20 15.24
CA ASP A 145 14.54 14.41 16.02
C ASP A 145 14.64 14.18 17.55
N ASP A 146 15.34 13.15 18.00
CA ASP A 146 15.81 13.02 19.41
C ASP A 146 17.18 13.71 19.61
N ALA A 147 17.40 14.81 18.89
CA ALA A 147 18.44 15.79 19.23
C ALA A 147 17.94 16.65 20.40
N LEU A 148 18.16 16.12 21.61
CA LEU A 148 18.15 16.78 22.93
C LEU A 148 17.85 18.29 22.91
N PRO A 149 16.84 18.78 23.66
CA PRO A 149 16.60 20.22 23.73
C PRO A 149 17.79 20.93 24.39
N ALA A 150 18.44 21.79 23.61
CA ALA A 150 19.38 22.79 24.07
C ALA A 150 18.69 23.74 25.05
N ASN A 151 18.71 23.40 26.35
CA ASN A 151 18.18 24.26 27.39
C ASN A 151 19.16 25.42 27.64
N ARG A 152 18.95 26.51 26.89
CA ARG A 152 19.37 27.86 27.27
C ARG A 152 18.75 28.21 28.61
N GLN A 153 19.51 28.14 29.69
CA GLN A 153 19.25 28.97 30.86
C GLN A 153 20.12 30.22 30.79
N HIS A 154 19.48 31.32 30.39
CA HIS A 154 20.03 32.67 30.47
C HIS A 154 19.66 33.25 31.85
N GLY A 155 20.67 33.41 32.71
CA GLY A 155 20.90 34.57 33.58
C GLY A 155 19.94 34.90 34.72
N VAL A 156 20.44 34.82 35.96
CA VAL A 156 20.16 35.83 37.01
C VAL A 156 21.46 36.17 37.75
N ARG A 157 21.73 37.47 37.85
CA ARG A 157 22.86 38.15 38.52
C ARG A 157 22.80 37.99 40.04
N THR A 158 23.96 38.01 40.71
CA THR A 158 24.20 38.86 41.91
C THR A 158 25.68 39.13 42.15
N ASN A 159 25.95 40.37 42.55
CA ASN A 159 27.22 40.98 42.94
C ASN A 159 27.84 40.39 44.23
N ALA A 160 29.16 40.57 44.33
CA ALA A 160 29.98 40.87 45.51
C ALA A 160 29.95 39.93 46.73
N GLU A 161 31.13 39.40 47.11
CA GLU A 161 31.81 39.71 48.39
C GLU A 161 33.17 38.96 48.49
N GLN A 162 34.25 39.70 48.75
CA GLN A 162 35.49 39.17 49.36
C GLN A 162 35.21 38.83 50.84
N PRO A 163 35.91 37.87 51.47
CA PRO A 163 37.08 38.28 52.27
C PRO A 163 38.24 37.25 52.41
N HIS A 164 39.42 37.81 52.68
CA HIS A 164 40.51 37.33 53.55
C HIS A 164 40.98 35.86 53.51
N ARG A 165 42.24 35.66 53.09
CA ARG A 165 43.14 34.66 53.70
C ARG A 165 44.16 35.35 54.59
N LEU A 166 44.10 35.04 55.89
CA LEU A 166 45.19 35.11 56.85
C LEU A 166 45.25 33.73 57.51
N GLY A 167 46.46 33.16 57.60
CA GLY A 167 46.75 31.83 58.11
C GLY A 167 48.00 31.28 57.45
#